data_AF-R7UP99-F1
#
_entry.id   AF-R7UP99-F1
#
_cell.length_a   1.000
_cell.length_b   1.000
_cell.length_c   1.000
_cell.angle_alpha   90.00
_cell.angle_beta   90.00
_cell.angle_gamma   90.00
#
_symmetry.space_group_name_H-M   'P 1'
#
loop_
_entity.id
_entity.type
_entity.pdbx_description
1 polymer ?
#
loop_
_entity_poly.entity_id
_entity_poly.type
_entity_poly.pdbx_seq_one_letter_code
_entity_poly.pdbx_strand_id
1 'polypeptide(L)'
;MREAGEFVDITLVFDEQRVSCHKVILAGTCDYFHRMFLSDMLESVSKEVTMNGISASTGVSLVHFLYTGRIDISTQNAQDLLAASEMLFLGDLKLKVEEFFLSNTESINCISTINLARLYDMKTLMGDAKKFLREHLREVTDSEEMHLLLEEDLIETLRASASQEASFRFVQKWIRSADGRTDRFDDLIQHITLSNCSKKFICSTVMSEKLMHNTHGMELIQEAMQYSGKAEQESIIQHWQPMQEPPAKFERNSACASPAGFIVSGGRCRGITVHDCYSYDAFGKKWNALPPMSIARNRHSSIYHNHQLYIAGGHDGKKNLNSVEALDMKSLKWSPLPSLPYSVRHSYLAIVSNLMLVFGGFQTNTWVADVCELDLNERVWHHRAPMPYTCEGGAAVCLDDHVYIVGGEKRTCVQFNPSKNTWTSLRRPQFTHDFGPALVWNQHIIIFGGKDHDFIEKYSPLTDTWKTLALKMPKKDLMRFVVRINCPL
;
A
#
# COMPACT_ATOMS: atom_id res chain seq x y z
N MET A 1 -39.60 -43.15 -36.68
CA MET A 1 -38.94 -44.44 -36.35
C MET A 1 -38.63 -44.53 -34.86
N ARG A 2 -37.56 -43.89 -34.31
CA ARG A 2 -37.21 -44.02 -32.87
C ARG A 2 -38.34 -43.59 -31.92
N GLU A 3 -38.89 -42.38 -32.08
CA GLU A 3 -39.95 -41.86 -31.21
C GLU A 3 -41.27 -42.63 -31.31
N ALA A 4 -41.48 -43.32 -32.45
CA ALA A 4 -42.63 -44.18 -32.67
C ALA A 4 -42.40 -45.63 -32.17
N GLY A 5 -41.20 -45.95 -31.64
CA GLY A 5 -40.85 -47.30 -31.18
C GLY A 5 -40.68 -48.35 -32.29
N GLU A 6 -40.58 -47.92 -33.54
CA GLU A 6 -40.50 -48.83 -34.69
C GLU A 6 -39.07 -49.34 -34.88
N PHE A 7 -38.92 -50.67 -35.06
CA PHE A 7 -37.64 -51.34 -35.36
C PHE A 7 -36.50 -51.13 -34.35
N VAL A 8 -36.82 -50.71 -33.12
CA VAL A 8 -35.85 -50.61 -32.03
C VAL A 8 -35.39 -52.01 -31.60
N ASP A 9 -34.09 -52.18 -31.42
CA ASP A 9 -33.44 -53.48 -31.16
C ASP A 9 -32.49 -53.45 -29.95
N ILE A 10 -32.40 -52.30 -29.27
CA ILE A 10 -31.70 -52.12 -28.00
C ILE A 10 -32.32 -51.02 -27.14
N THR A 11 -32.23 -51.16 -25.81
CA THR A 11 -32.56 -50.11 -24.84
C THR A 11 -31.31 -49.72 -24.05
N LEU A 12 -30.98 -48.43 -24.04
CA LEU A 12 -29.94 -47.88 -23.18
C LEU A 12 -30.58 -47.38 -21.88
N VAL A 13 -29.98 -47.70 -20.74
CA VAL A 13 -30.45 -47.28 -19.41
C VAL A 13 -29.46 -46.29 -18.82
N PHE A 14 -29.93 -45.08 -18.55
CA PHE A 14 -29.18 -44.00 -17.91
C PHE A 14 -29.86 -43.69 -16.57
N ASP A 15 -29.24 -44.06 -15.46
CA ASP A 15 -29.88 -44.09 -14.14
C ASP A 15 -31.25 -44.82 -14.20
N GLU A 16 -32.34 -44.10 -13.96
CA GLU A 16 -33.72 -44.62 -14.02
C GLU A 16 -34.36 -44.50 -15.41
N GLN A 17 -33.72 -43.82 -16.36
CA GLN A 17 -34.30 -43.51 -17.65
C GLN A 17 -33.92 -44.53 -18.73
N ARG A 18 -34.94 -45.13 -19.34
CA ARG A 18 -34.80 -46.10 -20.44
C ARG A 18 -35.02 -45.43 -21.79
N VAL A 19 -34.08 -45.61 -22.72
CA VAL A 19 -34.11 -45.01 -24.05
C VAL A 19 -33.97 -46.08 -25.13
N SER A 20 -35.04 -46.35 -25.87
CA SER A 20 -35.04 -47.31 -26.98
C SER A 20 -34.34 -46.73 -28.21
N CYS A 21 -33.44 -47.52 -28.80
CA CYS A 21 -32.52 -47.13 -29.87
C CYS A 21 -32.40 -48.23 -30.95
N HIS A 22 -31.66 -47.91 -32.01
CA HIS A 22 -31.32 -48.83 -33.10
C HIS A 22 -29.81 -49.09 -33.09
N LYS A 23 -29.38 -50.35 -32.94
CA LYS A 23 -27.96 -50.76 -32.91
C LYS A 23 -27.22 -50.25 -34.13
N VAL A 24 -27.84 -50.30 -35.32
CA VAL A 24 -27.23 -49.84 -36.57
C VAL A 24 -26.90 -48.35 -36.57
N ILE A 25 -27.76 -47.50 -36.00
CA ILE A 25 -27.51 -46.05 -35.95
C ILE A 25 -26.41 -45.76 -34.93
N LEU A 26 -26.49 -46.35 -33.74
CA LEU A 26 -25.48 -46.18 -32.69
C LEU A 26 -24.09 -46.67 -33.16
N ALA A 27 -24.02 -47.86 -33.77
CA ALA A 27 -22.77 -48.42 -34.31
C ALA A 27 -22.24 -47.67 -35.54
N GLY A 28 -23.12 -47.03 -36.32
CA GLY A 28 -22.72 -46.24 -37.47
C GLY A 28 -22.18 -44.85 -37.11
N THR A 29 -22.52 -44.35 -35.92
CA THR A 29 -22.20 -42.97 -35.50
C THR A 29 -21.25 -42.90 -34.31
N CYS A 30 -21.02 -44.01 -33.61
CA CYS A 30 -20.19 -44.06 -32.42
C CYS A 30 -19.40 -45.37 -32.35
N ASP A 31 -18.08 -45.24 -32.40
CA ASP A 31 -17.10 -46.32 -32.33
C ASP A 31 -17.24 -47.20 -31.07
N TYR A 32 -17.60 -46.59 -29.93
CA TYR A 32 -17.83 -47.33 -28.70
C TYR A 32 -18.94 -48.37 -28.87
N PHE A 33 -20.09 -47.94 -29.38
CA PHE A 33 -21.22 -48.84 -29.64
C PHE A 33 -20.90 -49.84 -30.77
N HIS A 34 -20.16 -49.41 -31.80
CA HIS A 34 -19.69 -50.30 -32.85
C HIS A 34 -18.88 -51.47 -32.29
N ARG A 35 -17.88 -51.18 -31.44
CA ARG A 35 -17.04 -52.21 -30.80
C ARG A 35 -17.84 -53.05 -29.81
N MET A 36 -18.71 -52.42 -29.02
CA MET A 36 -19.55 -53.11 -28.04
C MET A 36 -20.43 -54.17 -28.70
N PHE A 37 -21.10 -53.85 -29.82
CA PHE A 37 -21.98 -54.79 -30.50
C PHE A 37 -21.27 -55.86 -31.34
N LEU A 38 -20.01 -55.65 -31.71
CA LEU A 38 -19.20 -56.63 -32.43
C LEU A 38 -18.32 -57.51 -31.53
N SER A 39 -18.30 -57.25 -30.22
CA SER A 39 -17.53 -58.03 -29.26
C SER A 39 -18.25 -59.32 -28.82
N ASP A 40 -17.49 -60.32 -28.36
CA ASP A 40 -18.03 -61.56 -27.76
C ASP A 40 -18.53 -61.36 -26.30
N MET A 41 -18.76 -60.12 -25.88
CA MET A 41 -19.22 -59.78 -24.53
C MET A 41 -20.75 -59.87 -24.40
N LEU A 42 -21.27 -59.95 -23.18
CA LEU A 42 -22.71 -60.10 -22.89
C LEU A 42 -23.58 -59.01 -23.52
N GLU A 43 -23.03 -57.81 -23.66
CA GLU A 43 -23.66 -56.62 -24.21
C GLU A 43 -23.98 -56.73 -25.71
N SER A 44 -23.28 -57.59 -26.46
CA SER A 44 -23.59 -57.81 -27.88
C SER A 44 -24.92 -58.55 -28.06
N VAL A 45 -25.24 -59.45 -27.14
CA VAL A 45 -26.45 -60.29 -27.14
C VAL A 45 -27.58 -59.68 -26.29
N SER A 46 -27.27 -58.76 -25.38
CA SER A 46 -28.26 -58.10 -24.54
C SER A 46 -29.21 -57.19 -25.33
N LYS A 47 -30.46 -57.09 -24.87
CA LYS A 47 -31.46 -56.12 -25.34
C LYS A 47 -31.48 -54.83 -24.51
N GLU A 48 -30.81 -54.83 -23.36
CA GLU A 48 -30.75 -53.70 -22.43
C GLU A 48 -29.31 -53.52 -21.93
N VAL A 49 -28.78 -52.31 -22.03
CA VAL A 49 -27.41 -51.98 -21.61
C VAL A 49 -27.45 -50.78 -20.67
N THR A 50 -26.86 -50.93 -19.49
CA THR A 50 -26.79 -49.86 -18.49
C THR A 50 -25.54 -49.02 -18.69
N MET A 51 -25.72 -47.71 -18.83
CA MET A 51 -24.67 -46.74 -19.09
C MET A 51 -24.28 -46.05 -17.78
N ASN A 52 -23.44 -46.73 -16.99
CA ASN A 52 -22.96 -46.19 -15.72
C ASN A 52 -22.10 -44.93 -15.94
N GLY A 53 -22.31 -43.90 -15.14
CA GLY A 53 -21.53 -42.66 -15.19
C GLY A 53 -22.05 -41.58 -16.15
N ILE A 54 -23.18 -41.82 -16.84
CA ILE A 54 -23.89 -40.78 -17.60
C ILE A 54 -25.25 -40.52 -16.95
N SER A 55 -25.50 -39.26 -16.60
CA SER A 55 -26.79 -38.83 -16.04
C SER A 55 -27.94 -39.01 -17.05
N ALA A 56 -29.14 -39.29 -16.55
CA ALA A 56 -30.34 -39.49 -17.39
C ALA A 56 -30.55 -38.40 -18.46
N SER A 57 -30.47 -37.12 -18.09
CA SER A 57 -30.66 -35.98 -19.00
C SER A 57 -29.59 -35.91 -20.09
N THR A 58 -28.33 -36.12 -19.72
CA THR A 58 -27.19 -36.16 -20.64
C THR A 58 -27.30 -37.34 -21.60
N GLY A 59 -27.67 -38.52 -21.09
CA GLY A 59 -27.88 -39.73 -21.90
C GLY A 59 -28.94 -39.54 -22.99
N VAL A 60 -30.08 -38.95 -22.65
CA VAL A 60 -31.14 -38.63 -23.63
C VAL A 60 -30.62 -37.67 -24.70
N SER A 61 -29.89 -36.64 -24.29
CA SER A 61 -29.34 -35.63 -25.20
C SER A 61 -28.30 -36.21 -26.15
N LEU A 62 -27.46 -37.13 -25.66
CA LEU A 62 -26.48 -37.87 -26.46
C LEU A 62 -27.14 -38.79 -27.47
N VAL A 63 -28.20 -39.51 -27.07
CA VAL A 63 -28.95 -40.34 -28.04
C VAL A 63 -29.54 -39.44 -29.12
N HIS A 64 -30.14 -38.30 -28.78
CA HIS A 64 -30.62 -37.37 -29.79
C HIS A 64 -29.50 -36.87 -30.73
N PHE A 65 -28.33 -36.58 -30.18
CA PHE A 65 -27.14 -36.21 -30.94
C PHE A 65 -26.70 -37.30 -31.92
N LEU A 66 -26.64 -38.57 -31.49
CA LEU A 66 -26.26 -39.70 -32.36
C LEU A 66 -27.23 -39.89 -33.54
N TYR A 67 -28.49 -39.48 -33.40
CA TYR A 67 -29.47 -39.54 -34.50
C TYR A 67 -29.44 -38.32 -35.42
N THR A 68 -29.09 -37.14 -34.90
CA THR A 68 -29.33 -35.87 -35.61
C THR A 68 -28.05 -35.08 -35.93
N GLY A 69 -26.94 -35.41 -35.28
CA GLY A 69 -25.69 -34.63 -35.29
C GLY A 69 -25.77 -33.28 -34.56
N ARG A 70 -26.90 -32.99 -33.88
CA ARG A 70 -27.17 -31.71 -33.21
C ARG A 70 -27.34 -31.89 -31.72
N ILE A 71 -26.74 -30.96 -30.96
CA ILE A 71 -26.84 -30.91 -29.51
C ILE A 71 -26.65 -29.46 -29.05
N ASP A 72 -27.42 -29.07 -28.05
CA ASP A 72 -27.33 -27.75 -27.44
C ASP A 72 -26.44 -27.83 -26.20
N ILE A 73 -25.34 -27.07 -26.24
CA ILE A 73 -24.35 -27.01 -25.16
C ILE A 73 -24.62 -25.77 -24.32
N SER A 74 -24.64 -25.93 -23.00
CA SER A 74 -24.95 -24.91 -22.01
C SER A 74 -24.03 -25.07 -20.79
N THR A 75 -23.97 -24.06 -19.94
CA THR A 75 -23.18 -24.10 -18.70
C THR A 75 -23.60 -25.23 -17.75
N GLN A 76 -24.86 -25.69 -17.83
CA GLN A 76 -25.40 -26.72 -16.95
C GLN A 76 -25.07 -28.15 -17.40
N ASN A 77 -24.85 -28.37 -18.70
CA ASN A 77 -24.64 -29.71 -19.27
C ASN A 77 -23.24 -29.90 -19.89
N ALA A 78 -22.44 -28.85 -20.09
CA ALA A 78 -21.15 -28.94 -20.77
C ALA A 78 -20.18 -29.93 -20.10
N GLN A 79 -20.10 -29.94 -18.76
CA GLN A 79 -19.22 -30.85 -18.03
C GLN A 79 -19.65 -32.32 -18.17
N ASP A 80 -20.95 -32.62 -18.02
CA ASP A 80 -21.49 -33.97 -18.21
C ASP A 80 -21.32 -34.45 -19.66
N LEU A 81 -21.53 -33.55 -20.63
CA LEU A 81 -21.33 -33.85 -22.05
C LEU A 81 -19.87 -34.12 -22.37
N LEU A 82 -18.94 -33.37 -21.76
CA LEU A 82 -17.51 -33.63 -21.90
C LEU A 82 -17.15 -35.02 -21.38
N ALA A 83 -17.58 -35.34 -20.15
CA ALA A 83 -17.34 -36.64 -19.52
C ALA A 83 -17.86 -37.81 -20.39
N ALA A 84 -19.10 -37.68 -20.87
CA ALA A 84 -19.71 -38.68 -21.70
C ALA A 84 -19.08 -38.76 -23.11
N SER A 85 -18.65 -37.63 -23.68
CA SER A 85 -17.96 -37.60 -24.97
C SER A 85 -16.63 -38.36 -24.93
N GLU A 86 -15.89 -38.25 -23.82
CA GLU A 86 -14.66 -39.03 -23.63
C GLU A 86 -14.98 -40.51 -23.45
N MET A 87 -15.94 -40.85 -22.58
CA MET A 87 -16.31 -42.24 -22.29
C MET A 87 -16.79 -42.99 -23.54
N LEU A 88 -17.53 -42.30 -24.41
CA LEU A 88 -18.09 -42.86 -25.65
C LEU A 88 -17.20 -42.62 -26.88
N PHE A 89 -16.00 -42.06 -26.71
CA PHE A 89 -15.07 -41.73 -27.78
C PHE A 89 -15.68 -40.83 -28.89
N LEU A 90 -16.52 -39.86 -28.51
CA LEU A 90 -17.18 -38.91 -29.40
C LEU A 90 -16.31 -37.66 -29.61
N GLY A 91 -15.25 -37.79 -30.43
CA GLY A 91 -14.28 -36.72 -30.70
C GLY A 91 -14.89 -35.41 -31.19
N ASP A 92 -15.84 -35.48 -32.14
CA ASP A 92 -16.51 -34.27 -32.68
C ASP A 92 -17.32 -33.52 -31.61
N LEU A 93 -17.93 -34.25 -30.68
CA LEU A 93 -18.65 -33.65 -29.56
C LEU A 93 -17.67 -33.02 -28.57
N LYS A 94 -16.57 -33.71 -28.25
CA LYS A 94 -15.52 -33.21 -27.37
C LYS A 94 -14.97 -31.87 -27.88
N LEU A 95 -14.71 -31.75 -29.19
CA LEU A 95 -14.25 -30.49 -29.81
C LEU A 95 -15.28 -29.37 -29.67
N LYS A 96 -16.57 -29.63 -29.90
CA LYS A 96 -17.63 -28.62 -29.73
C LYS A 96 -17.77 -28.15 -28.28
N VAL A 97 -17.61 -29.06 -27.32
CA VAL A 97 -17.63 -28.71 -25.90
C VAL A 97 -16.37 -27.91 -25.51
N GLU A 98 -15.22 -28.23 -26.09
CA GLU A 98 -13.99 -27.46 -25.89
C GLU A 98 -14.14 -26.00 -26.40
N GLU A 99 -14.70 -25.81 -27.61
CA GLU A 99 -15.00 -24.48 -28.16
C GLU A 99 -15.96 -23.67 -27.27
N PHE A 100 -16.94 -24.35 -26.66
CA PHE A 100 -17.85 -23.73 -25.71
C PHE A 100 -17.10 -23.25 -24.46
N PHE A 101 -16.23 -24.06 -23.87
CA PHE A 101 -15.44 -23.65 -22.71
C PHE A 101 -14.46 -22.51 -23.02
N LEU A 102 -13.81 -22.55 -24.19
CA LEU A 102 -12.95 -21.45 -24.66
C LEU A 102 -13.72 -20.11 -24.73
N SER A 103 -14.97 -20.15 -25.21
CA SER A 103 -15.80 -18.94 -25.38
C SER A 103 -16.44 -18.44 -24.09
N ASN A 104 -16.47 -19.25 -23.02
CA ASN A 104 -17.17 -18.96 -21.76
C ASN A 104 -16.25 -19.02 -20.53
N THR A 105 -14.94 -18.87 -20.71
CA THR A 105 -13.99 -18.79 -19.58
C THR A 105 -14.09 -17.42 -18.91
N GLU A 106 -14.39 -17.42 -17.62
CA GLU A 106 -14.57 -16.23 -16.78
C GLU A 106 -13.77 -16.37 -15.48
N SER A 107 -13.63 -15.28 -14.71
CA SER A 107 -12.88 -15.27 -13.45
C SER A 107 -13.44 -16.23 -12.39
N ILE A 108 -14.75 -16.53 -12.44
CA ILE A 108 -15.44 -17.42 -11.51
C ILE A 108 -15.28 -18.91 -11.82
N ASN A 109 -14.94 -19.28 -13.05
CA ASN A 109 -14.89 -20.68 -13.52
C ASN A 109 -13.52 -21.08 -14.09
N CYS A 110 -12.56 -20.15 -14.15
CA CYS A 110 -11.25 -20.35 -14.75
C CYS A 110 -10.49 -21.55 -14.15
N ILE A 111 -10.52 -21.71 -12.82
CA ILE A 111 -9.78 -22.77 -12.12
C ILE A 111 -10.41 -24.12 -12.43
N SER A 112 -11.75 -24.22 -12.35
CA SER A 112 -12.48 -25.42 -12.77
C SER A 112 -12.23 -25.77 -14.24
N THR A 113 -12.16 -24.78 -15.15
CA THR A 113 -11.84 -25.00 -16.57
C THR A 113 -10.42 -25.56 -16.75
N ILE A 114 -9.42 -25.06 -16.02
CA ILE A 114 -8.05 -25.62 -16.04
C ILE A 114 -8.07 -27.09 -15.58
N ASN A 115 -8.77 -27.38 -14.48
CA ASN A 115 -8.84 -28.73 -13.92
C ASN A 115 -9.58 -29.71 -14.84
N LEU A 116 -10.67 -29.28 -15.48
CA LEU A 116 -11.38 -30.06 -16.49
C LEU A 116 -10.50 -30.32 -17.71
N ALA A 117 -9.83 -29.28 -18.22
CA ALA A 117 -8.92 -29.42 -19.36
C ALA A 117 -7.79 -30.41 -19.06
N ARG A 118 -7.25 -30.40 -17.83
CA ARG A 118 -6.27 -31.39 -17.37
C ARG A 118 -6.86 -32.81 -17.30
N LEU A 119 -8.05 -32.97 -16.73
CA LEU A 119 -8.69 -34.28 -16.55
C LEU A 119 -8.95 -34.99 -17.89
N TYR A 120 -9.28 -34.24 -18.94
CA TYR A 120 -9.62 -34.78 -20.27
C TYR A 120 -8.51 -34.58 -21.33
N ASP A 121 -7.28 -34.22 -20.92
CA ASP A 121 -6.12 -33.95 -21.78
C ASP A 121 -6.41 -32.93 -22.93
N MET A 122 -7.18 -31.89 -22.66
CA MET A 122 -7.50 -30.81 -23.60
C MET A 122 -6.46 -29.70 -23.53
N LYS A 123 -5.37 -29.88 -24.27
CA LYS A 123 -4.18 -29.00 -24.22
C LYS A 123 -4.46 -27.56 -24.65
N THR A 124 -5.30 -27.38 -25.66
CA THR A 124 -5.70 -26.06 -26.19
C THR A 124 -6.49 -25.26 -25.17
N LEU A 125 -7.54 -25.85 -24.60
CA LEU A 125 -8.31 -25.22 -23.52
C LEU A 125 -7.46 -24.95 -22.27
N MET A 126 -6.61 -25.89 -21.86
CA MET A 126 -5.74 -25.69 -20.70
C MET A 126 -4.79 -24.50 -20.90
N GLY A 127 -4.19 -24.38 -22.09
CA GLY A 127 -3.29 -23.28 -22.42
C GLY A 127 -3.98 -21.91 -22.38
N ASP A 128 -5.20 -21.84 -22.91
CA ASP A 128 -5.99 -20.59 -22.94
C ASP A 128 -6.51 -20.22 -21.55
N ALA A 129 -7.04 -21.17 -20.79
CA ALA A 129 -7.49 -20.92 -19.41
C ALA A 129 -6.33 -20.50 -18.49
N LYS A 130 -5.14 -21.11 -18.62
CA LYS A 130 -3.92 -20.65 -17.92
C LYS A 130 -3.48 -19.26 -18.36
N LYS A 131 -3.67 -18.89 -19.63
CA LYS A 131 -3.39 -17.54 -20.11
C LYS A 131 -4.37 -16.54 -19.50
N PHE A 132 -5.66 -16.87 -19.47
CA PHE A 132 -6.69 -16.05 -18.82
C PHE A 132 -6.36 -15.81 -17.34
N LEU A 133 -5.97 -16.86 -16.60
CA LEU A 133 -5.54 -16.78 -15.21
C LEU A 133 -4.42 -15.75 -15.00
N ARG A 134 -3.42 -15.71 -15.89
CA ARG A 134 -2.31 -14.75 -15.82
C ARG A 134 -2.74 -13.32 -16.11
N GLU A 135 -3.61 -13.12 -17.10
CA GLU A 135 -4.07 -11.79 -17.51
C GLU A 135 -5.05 -11.18 -16.49
N HIS A 136 -5.87 -12.00 -15.83
CA HIS A 136 -6.92 -11.59 -14.88
C HIS A 136 -6.63 -12.05 -13.44
N LEU A 137 -5.34 -12.12 -13.06
CA LEU A 137 -4.88 -12.67 -11.77
C LEU A 137 -5.63 -12.10 -10.55
N ARG A 138 -5.89 -10.79 -10.54
CA ARG A 138 -6.58 -10.12 -9.42
C ARG A 138 -8.01 -10.63 -9.24
N GLU A 139 -8.75 -10.75 -10.33
CA GLU A 139 -10.16 -11.18 -10.31
C GLU A 139 -10.27 -12.66 -9.92
N VAL A 140 -9.38 -13.50 -10.44
CA VAL A 140 -9.36 -14.94 -10.10
C VAL A 140 -8.93 -15.17 -8.65
N THR A 141 -8.05 -14.32 -8.09
CA THR A 141 -7.66 -14.37 -6.66
C THR A 141 -8.87 -14.18 -5.74
N ASP A 142 -9.85 -13.38 -6.16
CA ASP A 142 -11.05 -13.12 -5.36
C ASP A 142 -12.13 -14.20 -5.52
N SER A 143 -11.94 -15.15 -6.43
CA SER A 143 -12.89 -16.25 -6.68
C SER A 143 -13.00 -17.24 -5.50
N GLU A 144 -14.15 -17.91 -5.41
CA GLU A 144 -14.40 -18.97 -4.41
C GLU A 144 -13.70 -20.29 -4.76
N GLU A 145 -13.30 -20.48 -6.03
CA GLU A 145 -12.65 -21.70 -6.54
C GLU A 145 -11.17 -21.82 -6.18
N MET A 146 -10.60 -20.89 -5.41
CA MET A 146 -9.17 -20.88 -5.07
C MET A 146 -8.68 -22.16 -4.39
N HIS A 147 -9.59 -22.90 -3.74
CA HIS A 147 -9.30 -24.18 -3.11
C HIS A 147 -9.03 -25.29 -4.13
N LEU A 148 -9.50 -25.17 -5.37
CA LEU A 148 -9.33 -26.13 -6.45
C LEU A 148 -8.04 -25.94 -7.27
N LEU A 149 -7.34 -24.81 -7.13
CA LEU A 149 -6.11 -24.57 -7.88
C LEU A 149 -4.99 -25.49 -7.37
N LEU A 150 -4.34 -26.19 -8.31
CA LEU A 150 -3.17 -27.02 -7.99
C LEU A 150 -1.92 -26.18 -7.75
N GLU A 151 -1.03 -26.69 -6.89
CA GLU A 151 0.23 -26.02 -6.56
C GLU A 151 1.13 -25.79 -7.79
N GLU A 152 1.11 -26.72 -8.75
CA GLU A 152 1.86 -26.60 -10.01
C GLU A 152 1.45 -25.37 -10.83
N ASP A 153 0.15 -25.09 -10.92
CA ASP A 153 -0.39 -23.95 -11.67
C ASP A 153 -0.15 -22.64 -10.93
N LEU A 154 -0.22 -22.67 -9.60
CA LEU A 154 0.15 -21.55 -8.75
C LEU A 154 1.61 -21.15 -9.02
N ILE A 155 2.54 -22.09 -8.94
CA ILE A 155 3.97 -21.82 -9.16
C ILE A 155 4.24 -21.33 -10.58
N GLU A 156 3.61 -21.94 -11.60
CA GLU A 156 3.71 -21.47 -12.99
C GLU A 156 3.25 -20.02 -13.12
N THR A 157 2.14 -19.67 -12.48
CA THR A 157 1.57 -18.31 -12.48
C THR A 157 2.47 -17.31 -11.75
N LEU A 158 3.04 -17.69 -10.60
CA LEU A 158 3.96 -16.84 -9.84
C LEU A 158 5.23 -16.51 -10.64
N ARG A 159 5.78 -17.49 -11.36
CA ARG A 159 6.97 -17.30 -12.22
C ARG A 159 6.71 -16.38 -13.41
N ALA A 160 5.49 -16.36 -13.93
CA ALA A 160 5.09 -15.54 -15.07
C ALA A 160 4.56 -14.15 -14.69
N SER A 161 4.21 -13.92 -13.42
CA SER A 161 3.58 -12.69 -12.97
C SER A 161 4.56 -11.51 -12.89
N ALA A 162 4.19 -10.39 -13.52
CA ALA A 162 4.94 -9.14 -13.44
C ALA A 162 4.73 -8.39 -12.11
N SER A 163 3.60 -8.61 -11.42
CA SER A 163 3.23 -7.87 -10.21
C SER A 163 3.49 -8.71 -8.95
N GLN A 164 4.57 -8.40 -8.24
CA GLN A 164 4.94 -9.11 -7.01
C GLN A 164 3.92 -8.92 -5.87
N GLU A 165 3.25 -7.77 -5.83
CA GLU A 165 2.17 -7.51 -4.86
C GLU A 165 0.93 -8.38 -5.12
N ALA A 166 0.55 -8.55 -6.39
CA ALA A 166 -0.55 -9.43 -6.76
C ALA A 166 -0.18 -10.90 -6.49
N SER A 167 1.05 -11.30 -6.82
CA SER A 167 1.59 -12.64 -6.52
C SER A 167 1.54 -12.95 -5.01
N PHE A 168 1.90 -12.00 -4.16
CA PHE A 168 1.82 -12.18 -2.70
C PHE A 168 0.40 -12.40 -2.21
N ARG A 169 -0.56 -11.58 -2.66
CA ARG A 169 -1.98 -11.76 -2.32
C ARG A 169 -2.52 -13.10 -2.82
N PHE A 170 -2.08 -13.51 -4.00
CA PHE A 170 -2.48 -14.78 -4.59
C PHE A 170 -2.03 -15.98 -3.73
N VAL A 171 -0.76 -15.99 -3.27
CA VAL A 171 -0.26 -16.99 -2.32
C VAL A 171 -1.04 -16.93 -1.00
N GLN A 172 -1.25 -15.74 -0.43
CA GLN A 172 -2.01 -15.57 0.81
C GLN A 172 -3.42 -16.16 0.72
N LYS A 173 -4.13 -15.92 -0.38
CA LYS A 173 -5.48 -16.45 -0.60
C LYS A 173 -5.45 -17.96 -0.78
N TRP A 174 -4.54 -18.48 -1.60
CA TRP A 174 -4.44 -19.92 -1.89
C TRP A 174 -4.11 -20.77 -0.66
N ILE A 175 -3.29 -20.25 0.26
CA ILE A 175 -2.97 -20.95 1.52
C ILE A 175 -4.16 -20.96 2.47
N ARG A 176 -4.94 -19.88 2.49
CA ARG A 176 -6.15 -19.77 3.33
C ARG A 176 -7.35 -20.51 2.76
N SER A 177 -7.32 -20.95 1.50
CA SER A 177 -8.47 -21.57 0.85
C SER A 177 -8.64 -23.06 1.16
N ALA A 178 -7.63 -23.75 1.72
CA ALA A 178 -7.76 -25.13 2.19
C ALA A 178 -6.84 -25.43 3.37
N ASP A 179 -7.29 -26.32 4.25
CA ASP A 179 -6.53 -26.75 5.43
C ASP A 179 -5.26 -27.51 5.04
N GLY A 180 -4.19 -27.36 5.83
CA GLY A 180 -2.92 -28.07 5.66
C GLY A 180 -1.95 -27.46 4.63
N ARG A 181 -2.27 -26.32 4.02
CA ARG A 181 -1.38 -25.64 3.04
C ARG A 181 -0.31 -24.75 3.66
N THR A 182 -0.38 -24.48 4.97
CA THR A 182 0.53 -23.55 5.65
C THR A 182 2.00 -23.96 5.55
N ASP A 183 2.28 -25.26 5.53
CA ASP A 183 3.65 -25.81 5.48
C ASP A 183 4.34 -25.51 4.15
N ARG A 184 3.58 -25.19 3.10
CA ARG A 184 4.10 -24.82 1.78
C ARG A 184 4.43 -23.33 1.66
N PHE A 185 4.09 -22.50 2.65
CA PHE A 185 4.26 -21.04 2.54
C PHE A 185 5.71 -20.62 2.29
N ASP A 186 6.65 -21.20 3.03
CA ASP A 186 8.08 -20.88 2.92
C ASP A 186 8.66 -21.31 1.56
N ASP A 187 8.12 -22.36 0.93
CA ASP A 187 8.52 -22.77 -0.42
C ASP A 187 7.93 -21.82 -1.48
N LEU A 188 6.69 -21.39 -1.30
CA LEU A 188 5.99 -20.52 -2.26
C LEU A 188 6.49 -19.07 -2.22
N ILE A 189 6.84 -18.56 -1.05
CA ILE A 189 7.29 -17.16 -0.90
C ILE A 189 8.63 -16.91 -1.61
N GLN A 190 9.46 -17.94 -1.79
CA GLN A 190 10.72 -17.87 -2.55
C GLN A 190 10.51 -17.52 -4.02
N HIS A 191 9.32 -17.77 -4.57
CA HIS A 191 8.96 -17.37 -5.93
C HIS A 191 8.53 -15.90 -6.03
N ILE A 192 8.48 -15.16 -4.92
CA ILE A 192 8.09 -13.76 -4.86
C ILE A 192 9.28 -12.90 -4.43
N THR A 193 9.63 -11.95 -5.27
CA THR A 193 10.70 -10.99 -4.96
C THR A 193 10.12 -9.79 -4.20
N LEU A 194 10.06 -9.90 -2.86
CA LEU A 194 9.49 -8.85 -1.99
C LEU A 194 10.17 -7.48 -2.13
N SER A 195 11.44 -7.42 -2.53
CA SER A 195 12.15 -6.15 -2.78
C SER A 195 11.54 -5.31 -3.90
N ASN A 196 10.72 -5.91 -4.77
CA ASN A 196 10.04 -5.22 -5.87
C ASN A 196 8.60 -4.79 -5.48
N CYS A 197 8.15 -5.07 -4.26
CA CYS A 197 6.89 -4.57 -3.72
C CYS A 197 7.05 -3.15 -3.16
N SER A 198 5.97 -2.37 -3.13
CA SER A 198 6.00 -1.05 -2.51
C SER A 198 6.14 -1.15 -0.99
N LYS A 199 6.84 -0.19 -0.37
CA LYS A 199 6.98 -0.15 1.10
C LYS A 199 5.64 -0.06 1.81
N LYS A 200 4.67 0.66 1.23
CA LYS A 200 3.30 0.72 1.75
C LYS A 200 2.70 -0.68 1.80
N PHE A 201 2.88 -1.48 0.74
CA PHE A 201 2.39 -2.85 0.69
C PHE A 201 3.10 -3.76 1.71
N ILE A 202 4.43 -3.66 1.82
CA ILE A 202 5.20 -4.44 2.80
C ILE A 202 4.75 -4.13 4.24
N CYS A 203 4.67 -2.85 4.62
CA CYS A 203 4.28 -2.46 5.97
C CYS A 203 2.82 -2.78 6.32
N SER A 204 1.90 -2.66 5.35
CA SER A 204 0.47 -2.86 5.60
C SER A 204 0.01 -4.31 5.47
N THR A 205 0.54 -5.04 4.48
CA THR A 205 0.03 -6.36 4.05
C THR A 205 1.01 -7.49 4.35
N VAL A 206 2.30 -7.31 4.11
CA VAL A 206 3.30 -8.38 4.33
C VAL A 206 3.63 -8.52 5.82
N MET A 207 3.88 -7.42 6.52
CA MET A 207 4.18 -7.43 7.97
C MET A 207 3.00 -7.86 8.84
N SER A 208 1.76 -7.70 8.36
CA SER A 208 0.56 -8.14 9.08
C SER A 208 0.28 -9.63 8.89
N GLU A 209 0.98 -10.30 7.97
CA GLU A 209 0.85 -11.74 7.76
C GLU A 209 1.55 -12.52 8.86
N LYS A 210 0.81 -13.40 9.54
CA LYS A 210 1.34 -14.20 10.66
C LYS A 210 2.38 -15.22 10.20
N LEU A 211 2.22 -15.76 9.00
CA LEU A 211 3.16 -16.73 8.42
C LEU A 211 4.52 -16.09 8.11
N MET A 212 4.61 -14.76 8.00
CA MET A 212 5.87 -14.04 7.78
C MET A 212 6.67 -13.78 9.06
N HIS A 213 6.14 -14.12 10.25
CA HIS A 213 6.81 -13.86 11.55
C HIS A 213 7.80 -14.96 11.97
N ASN A 214 8.10 -15.92 11.08
CA ASN A 214 9.19 -16.86 11.26
C ASN A 214 10.55 -16.21 10.93
N THR A 215 11.65 -16.88 11.27
CA THR A 215 13.01 -16.34 11.03
C THR A 215 13.23 -16.00 9.56
N HIS A 216 12.84 -16.90 8.66
CA HIS A 216 13.02 -16.72 7.22
C HIS A 216 12.19 -15.57 6.64
N GLY A 217 10.91 -15.47 7.01
CA GLY A 217 10.02 -14.39 6.57
C GLY A 217 10.47 -13.02 7.10
N MET A 218 10.95 -12.96 8.34
CA MET A 218 11.50 -11.72 8.90
C MET A 218 12.84 -11.33 8.23
N GLU A 219 13.69 -12.31 7.88
CA GLU A 219 14.88 -12.08 7.04
C GLU A 219 14.50 -11.54 5.66
N LEU A 220 13.51 -12.14 4.98
CA LEU A 220 13.03 -11.66 3.67
C LEU A 220 12.41 -10.26 3.74
N ILE A 221 11.67 -9.93 4.80
CA ILE A 221 11.15 -8.58 5.05
C ILE A 221 12.31 -7.62 5.30
N GLN A 222 13.26 -8.00 6.13
CA GLN A 222 14.45 -7.19 6.42
C GLN A 222 15.25 -6.95 5.15
N GLU A 223 15.50 -7.99 4.36
CA GLU A 223 16.15 -7.90 3.05
C GLU A 223 15.36 -7.02 2.11
N ALA A 224 14.05 -7.20 1.93
CA ALA A 224 13.25 -6.33 1.06
C ALA A 224 13.30 -4.85 1.50
N MET A 225 13.26 -4.60 2.81
CA MET A 225 13.38 -3.27 3.41
C MET A 225 14.82 -2.71 3.32
N GLN A 226 15.84 -3.56 3.22
CA GLN A 226 17.26 -3.21 3.08
C GLN A 226 17.76 -3.13 1.62
N TYR A 227 17.22 -3.94 0.70
CA TYR A 227 17.56 -3.99 -0.73
C TYR A 227 16.96 -2.81 -1.48
N SER A 228 15.79 -2.33 -1.05
CA SER A 228 15.34 -0.96 -1.35
C SER A 228 16.37 0.08 -0.88
N GLY A 229 17.17 -0.20 0.15
CA GLY A 229 18.24 0.67 0.62
C GLY A 229 19.49 0.70 -0.28
N LYS A 230 19.68 -0.25 -1.21
CA LYS A 230 20.76 -0.21 -2.21
C LYS A 230 20.36 0.47 -3.52
N ALA A 231 19.09 0.39 -3.94
CA ALA A 231 18.56 1.21 -5.04
C ALA A 231 18.13 2.62 -4.59
N GLU A 232 17.85 2.83 -3.30
CA GLU A 232 17.78 4.15 -2.64
C GLU A 232 19.11 4.53 -1.96
N GLN A 233 20.22 3.94 -2.36
CA GLN A 233 21.50 4.60 -2.17
C GLN A 233 21.50 5.78 -3.16
N GLU A 234 21.23 6.97 -2.61
CA GLU A 234 21.40 8.30 -3.22
C GLU A 234 20.22 8.93 -3.98
N SER A 235 19.21 9.38 -3.23
CA SER A 235 18.77 10.78 -3.44
C SER A 235 18.46 11.52 -2.14
N ILE A 236 19.18 11.16 -1.07
CA ILE A 236 19.45 12.13 -0.02
C ILE A 236 20.36 13.18 -0.66
N ILE A 237 19.77 14.28 -1.14
CA ILE A 237 20.45 15.53 -1.57
C ILE A 237 21.90 15.26 -2.03
N GLN A 238 22.12 14.78 -3.26
CA GLN A 238 23.48 14.41 -3.68
C GLN A 238 24.42 15.63 -3.64
N HIS A 239 23.90 16.83 -3.92
CA HIS A 239 24.66 18.07 -3.91
C HIS A 239 23.78 19.25 -3.52
N TRP A 240 24.33 20.19 -2.74
CA TRP A 240 23.69 21.48 -2.49
C TRP A 240 23.72 22.33 -3.76
N GLN A 241 22.57 22.92 -4.08
CA GLN A 241 22.45 23.83 -5.23
C GLN A 241 22.03 25.23 -4.77
N PRO A 242 22.56 26.28 -5.40
CA PRO A 242 22.06 27.63 -5.18
C PRO A 242 20.57 27.74 -5.51
N MET A 243 19.85 28.46 -4.68
CA MET A 243 18.42 28.75 -4.86
C MET A 243 18.21 30.25 -4.99
N GLN A 244 17.12 30.66 -5.64
CA GLN A 244 16.72 32.06 -5.70
C GLN A 244 16.58 32.65 -4.29
N GLU A 245 17.35 33.70 -4.01
CA GLU A 245 17.27 34.40 -2.72
C GLU A 245 15.87 35.01 -2.50
N PRO A 246 15.40 35.07 -1.24
CA PRO A 246 14.18 35.79 -0.92
C PRO A 246 14.30 37.29 -1.28
N PRO A 247 13.16 38.00 -1.48
CA PRO A 247 13.16 39.41 -1.82
C PRO A 247 13.95 40.31 -0.85
N ALA A 248 14.10 39.88 0.40
CA ALA A 248 15.01 40.50 1.36
C ALA A 248 15.69 39.46 2.26
N LYS A 249 16.85 39.84 2.80
CA LYS A 249 17.64 38.99 3.71
C LYS A 249 17.12 39.15 5.13
N PHE A 250 16.41 38.14 5.61
CA PHE A 250 15.87 38.09 6.96
C PHE A 250 16.73 37.19 7.86
N GLU A 251 17.10 37.68 9.03
CA GLU A 251 17.72 36.90 10.10
C GLU A 251 16.70 36.53 11.16
N ARG A 252 16.81 35.33 11.75
CA ARG A 252 15.94 34.90 12.87
C ARG A 252 14.45 34.96 12.50
N ASN A 253 14.15 34.77 11.23
CA ASN A 253 12.81 34.52 10.72
C ASN A 253 12.34 33.12 11.12
N SER A 254 11.05 32.88 11.01
CA SER A 254 10.50 31.53 11.06
C SER A 254 10.25 31.03 9.63
N ALA A 255 10.28 29.72 9.44
CA ALA A 255 9.95 29.07 8.18
C ALA A 255 9.14 27.79 8.42
N CYS A 256 8.19 27.49 7.55
CA CYS A 256 7.45 26.24 7.57
C CYS A 256 7.11 25.78 6.15
N ALA A 257 6.94 24.47 5.97
CA ALA A 257 6.50 23.89 4.70
C ALA A 257 5.06 24.33 4.38
N SER A 258 4.71 24.37 3.09
CA SER A 258 3.35 24.59 2.60
C SER A 258 3.11 23.71 1.36
N PRO A 259 1.86 23.44 0.94
CA PRO A 259 1.58 22.53 -0.18
C PRO A 259 2.28 22.90 -1.50
N ALA A 260 2.49 24.20 -1.75
CA ALA A 260 3.16 24.69 -2.97
C ALA A 260 4.67 24.90 -2.78
N GLY A 261 5.21 24.73 -1.57
CA GLY A 261 6.61 25.02 -1.27
C GLY A 261 6.83 25.30 0.22
N PHE A 262 7.13 26.55 0.57
CA PHE A 262 7.31 26.95 1.97
C PHE A 262 6.98 28.42 2.19
N ILE A 263 6.83 28.80 3.45
CA ILE A 263 6.53 30.16 3.88
C ILE A 263 7.64 30.63 4.82
N VAL A 264 8.05 31.88 4.67
CA VAL A 264 8.95 32.60 5.57
C VAL A 264 8.19 33.77 6.18
N SER A 265 8.29 33.95 7.49
CA SER A 265 7.63 35.03 8.21
C SER A 265 8.57 35.76 9.16
N GLY A 266 8.44 37.08 9.20
CA GLY A 266 9.13 37.98 10.14
C GLY A 266 10.65 37.89 10.09
N GLY A 267 11.28 38.09 11.25
CA GLY A 267 12.73 38.14 11.42
C GLY A 267 13.26 39.56 11.57
N ARG A 268 14.54 39.74 11.27
CA ARG A 268 15.24 41.02 11.28
C ARG A 268 15.80 41.32 9.89
N CYS A 269 15.49 42.50 9.38
CA CYS A 269 16.07 43.04 8.15
C CYS A 269 16.87 44.30 8.51
N ARG A 270 18.18 44.31 8.19
CA ARG A 270 19.09 45.43 8.51
C ARG A 270 19.01 45.88 9.97
N GLY A 271 18.90 44.92 10.89
CA GLY A 271 18.80 45.15 12.33
C GLY A 271 17.40 45.47 12.86
N ILE A 272 16.41 45.73 12.01
CA ILE A 272 15.04 46.10 12.40
C ILE A 272 14.14 44.85 12.38
N THR A 273 13.31 44.66 13.41
CA THR A 273 12.30 43.60 13.41
C THR A 273 11.21 43.90 12.39
N VAL A 274 10.87 42.91 11.56
CA VAL A 274 9.90 43.08 10.46
C VAL A 274 8.66 42.21 10.64
N HIS A 275 7.59 42.53 9.91
CA HIS A 275 6.30 41.85 9.93
C HIS A 275 5.98 41.16 8.60
N ASP A 276 6.86 41.31 7.60
CA ASP A 276 6.67 40.77 6.26
C ASP A 276 6.59 39.24 6.24
N CYS A 277 5.78 38.73 5.31
CA CYS A 277 5.59 37.31 5.06
C CYS A 277 5.72 37.04 3.57
N TYR A 278 6.39 35.94 3.21
CA TYR A 278 6.57 35.53 1.83
C TYR A 278 6.33 34.04 1.68
N SER A 279 5.64 33.65 0.61
CA SER A 279 5.56 32.26 0.18
C SER A 279 6.48 32.03 -1.01
N TYR A 280 7.14 30.88 -1.02
CA TYR A 280 7.86 30.39 -2.17
C TYR A 280 7.05 29.29 -2.85
N ASP A 281 6.71 29.52 -4.11
CA ASP A 281 6.10 28.52 -5.00
C ASP A 281 7.23 27.72 -5.65
N ALA A 282 7.35 26.45 -5.25
CA ALA A 282 8.38 25.54 -5.73
C ALA A 282 8.14 25.08 -7.18
N PHE A 283 6.89 25.10 -7.66
CA PHE A 283 6.56 24.75 -9.05
C PHE A 283 6.88 25.91 -9.98
N GLY A 284 6.36 27.10 -9.65
CA GLY A 284 6.63 28.33 -10.41
C GLY A 284 8.01 28.94 -10.16
N LYS A 285 8.77 28.40 -9.19
CA LYS A 285 10.08 28.90 -8.72
C LYS A 285 10.08 30.40 -8.45
N LYS A 286 9.04 30.89 -7.78
CA LYS A 286 8.82 32.33 -7.54
C LYS A 286 8.47 32.62 -6.09
N TRP A 287 8.90 33.79 -5.63
CA TRP A 287 8.48 34.37 -4.37
C TRP A 287 7.21 35.19 -4.55
N ASN A 288 6.26 35.04 -3.65
CA ASN A 288 5.04 35.85 -3.59
C ASN A 288 4.97 36.53 -2.23
N ALA A 289 4.60 37.82 -2.23
CA ALA A 289 4.31 38.53 -0.99
C ALA A 289 2.98 38.03 -0.40
N LEU A 290 2.97 37.77 0.90
CA LEU A 290 1.76 37.54 1.68
C LEU A 290 1.42 38.80 2.48
N PRO A 291 0.16 38.97 2.91
CA PRO A 291 -0.19 40.04 3.85
C PRO A 291 0.73 40.00 5.08
N PRO A 292 1.28 41.14 5.50
CA PRO A 292 2.18 41.17 6.65
C PRO A 292 1.42 40.90 7.95
N MET A 293 2.11 40.35 8.96
CA MET A 293 1.56 40.14 10.30
C MET A 293 1.14 41.46 10.94
N SER A 294 0.23 41.42 11.92
CA SER A 294 -0.16 42.62 12.66
C SER A 294 0.97 43.16 13.55
N ILE A 295 1.88 42.28 14.00
CA ILE A 295 3.00 42.62 14.86
C ILE A 295 4.30 42.14 14.24
N ALA A 296 5.26 43.06 14.09
CA ALA A 296 6.63 42.73 13.70
C ALA A 296 7.28 41.85 14.76
N ARG A 297 7.85 40.71 14.36
CA ARG A 297 8.42 39.74 15.29
C ARG A 297 9.58 38.96 14.68
N ASN A 298 10.53 38.57 15.53
CA ASN A 298 11.60 37.61 15.22
C ASN A 298 11.65 36.50 16.28
N ARG A 299 12.31 35.37 15.97
CA ARG A 299 12.41 34.21 16.87
C ARG A 299 11.04 33.67 17.33
N HIS A 300 9.99 33.88 16.55
CA HIS A 300 8.69 33.24 16.73
C HIS A 300 8.70 31.86 16.07
N SER A 301 7.66 31.08 16.36
CA SER A 301 7.41 29.80 15.68
C SER A 301 6.28 29.97 14.66
N SER A 302 6.36 29.27 13.53
CA SER A 302 5.30 29.25 12.52
C SER A 302 5.04 27.83 12.03
N ILE A 303 3.79 27.51 11.75
CA ILE A 303 3.40 26.23 11.17
C ILE A 303 2.22 26.42 10.20
N TYR A 304 2.24 25.70 9.09
CA TYR A 304 1.11 25.62 8.16
C TYR A 304 0.28 24.38 8.49
N HIS A 305 -1.02 24.55 8.66
CA HIS A 305 -1.93 23.43 8.89
C HIS A 305 -3.34 23.81 8.42
N ASN A 306 -4.05 22.88 7.74
CA ASN A 306 -5.43 23.06 7.26
C ASN A 306 -5.72 24.42 6.59
N HIS A 307 -4.88 24.80 5.61
CA HIS A 307 -4.98 26.07 4.89
C HIS A 307 -4.82 27.35 5.72
N GLN A 308 -4.23 27.23 6.91
CA GLN A 308 -3.92 28.36 7.76
C GLN A 308 -2.43 28.37 8.11
N LEU A 309 -1.84 29.56 8.13
CA LEU A 309 -0.51 29.79 8.68
C LEU A 309 -0.67 30.32 10.11
N TYR A 310 -0.21 29.54 11.08
CA TYR A 310 -0.21 29.92 12.48
C TYR A 310 1.14 30.45 12.91
N ILE A 311 1.12 31.49 13.73
CA ILE A 311 2.32 32.12 14.28
C ILE A 311 2.14 32.32 15.77
N ALA A 312 3.12 31.91 16.57
CA ALA A 312 3.07 31.97 18.02
C ALA A 312 4.35 32.62 18.60
N GLY A 313 4.15 33.54 19.54
CA GLY A 313 5.22 34.15 20.34
C GLY A 313 6.21 34.98 19.52
N GLY A 314 7.47 35.00 19.95
CA GLY A 314 8.57 35.74 19.36
C GLY A 314 8.96 37.00 20.14
N HIS A 315 9.73 37.88 19.50
CA HIS A 315 10.21 39.13 20.08
C HIS A 315 9.99 40.29 19.10
N ASP A 316 9.32 41.35 19.54
CA ASP A 316 8.96 42.50 18.70
C ASP A 316 10.11 43.49 18.47
N GLY A 317 11.25 43.28 19.15
CA GLY A 317 12.38 44.20 19.17
C GLY A 317 12.56 44.90 20.51
N LYS A 318 11.53 44.86 21.38
CA LYS A 318 11.53 45.41 22.73
C LYS A 318 11.22 44.35 23.80
N LYS A 319 10.25 43.46 23.56
CA LYS A 319 9.80 42.45 24.52
C LYS A 319 9.43 41.13 23.83
N ASN A 320 9.40 40.06 24.63
CA ASN A 320 8.81 38.80 24.20
C ASN A 320 7.28 38.94 24.06
N LEU A 321 6.73 38.27 23.06
CA LEU A 321 5.30 38.26 22.75
C LEU A 321 4.66 36.96 23.25
N ASN A 322 3.39 37.05 23.65
CA ASN A 322 2.50 35.92 23.87
C ASN A 322 1.39 35.83 22.80
N SER A 323 1.37 36.76 21.84
CA SER A 323 0.33 36.83 20.82
C SER A 323 0.44 35.66 19.84
N VAL A 324 -0.73 35.15 19.46
CA VAL A 324 -0.90 34.11 18.46
C VAL A 324 -1.80 34.63 17.36
N GLU A 325 -1.38 34.47 16.11
CA GLU A 325 -2.10 34.96 14.94
C GLU A 325 -2.21 33.85 13.89
N ALA A 326 -3.32 33.80 13.17
CA ALA A 326 -3.56 32.88 12.08
C ALA A 326 -3.90 33.64 10.79
N LEU A 327 -3.19 33.34 9.71
CA LEU A 327 -3.50 33.81 8.37
C LEU A 327 -4.31 32.74 7.64
N ASP A 328 -5.55 33.05 7.29
CA ASP A 328 -6.33 32.24 6.37
C ASP A 328 -5.73 32.38 4.96
N MET A 329 -5.26 31.28 4.38
CA MET A 329 -4.55 31.30 3.10
C MET A 329 -5.49 31.41 1.89
N LYS A 330 -6.80 31.28 2.08
CA LYS A 330 -7.81 31.48 1.03
C LYS A 330 -8.26 32.94 0.99
N SER A 331 -8.60 33.52 2.13
CA SER A 331 -9.05 34.92 2.20
C SER A 331 -7.89 35.92 2.32
N LEU A 332 -6.68 35.45 2.64
CA LEU A 332 -5.50 36.28 2.91
C LEU A 332 -5.76 37.33 4.00
N LYS A 333 -6.43 36.90 5.08
CA LYS A 333 -6.75 37.75 6.23
C LYS A 333 -6.16 37.16 7.50
N TRP A 334 -5.49 38.01 8.27
CA TRP A 334 -5.02 37.68 9.61
C TRP A 334 -6.18 37.74 10.60
N SER A 335 -6.17 36.80 11.53
CA SER A 335 -7.11 36.73 12.65
C SER A 335 -6.33 36.47 13.94
N PRO A 336 -6.65 37.17 15.04
CA PRO A 336 -6.05 36.88 16.33
C PRO A 336 -6.58 35.56 16.88
N LEU A 337 -5.71 34.78 17.51
CA LEU A 337 -6.05 33.64 18.34
C LEU A 337 -5.85 33.97 19.83
N PRO A 338 -6.41 33.16 20.75
CA PRO A 338 -6.13 33.29 22.17
C PRO A 338 -4.63 33.40 22.44
N SER A 339 -4.21 34.41 23.19
CA SER A 339 -2.81 34.62 23.51
C SER A 339 -2.30 33.52 24.45
N LEU A 340 -1.03 33.15 24.30
CA LEU A 340 -0.36 32.23 25.19
C LEU A 340 -0.43 32.71 26.65
N PRO A 341 -0.47 31.79 27.63
CA PRO A 341 -0.43 32.15 29.05
C PRO A 341 0.83 32.92 29.47
N TYR A 342 1.90 32.81 28.69
CA TYR A 342 3.19 33.47 28.93
C TYR A 342 3.82 33.99 27.63
N SER A 343 4.67 35.02 27.75
CA SER A 343 5.44 35.54 26.63
C SER A 343 6.72 34.74 26.41
N VAL A 344 6.94 34.28 25.17
CA VAL A 344 8.05 33.37 24.84
C VAL A 344 8.63 33.67 23.47
N ARG A 345 9.94 33.46 23.31
CA ARG A 345 10.62 33.40 22.02
C ARG A 345 11.37 32.07 21.91
N HIS A 346 11.76 31.66 20.71
CA HIS A 346 12.43 30.36 20.46
C HIS A 346 11.62 29.15 20.96
N SER A 347 10.31 29.29 21.02
CA SER A 347 9.42 28.16 21.31
C SER A 347 9.45 27.16 20.16
N TYR A 348 9.00 25.94 20.44
CA TYR A 348 8.79 24.92 19.44
C TYR A 348 7.30 24.71 19.24
N LEU A 349 6.83 24.79 18.00
CA LEU A 349 5.40 24.72 17.66
C LEU A 349 5.15 23.44 16.87
N ALA A 350 4.15 22.66 17.29
CA ALA A 350 3.67 21.50 16.58
C ALA A 350 2.15 21.50 16.56
N ILE A 351 1.57 20.85 15.54
CA ILE A 351 0.13 20.56 15.50
C ILE A 351 -0.02 19.07 15.30
N VAL A 352 -0.77 18.42 16.21
CA VAL A 352 -1.16 17.02 16.11
C VAL A 352 -2.68 16.98 16.01
N SER A 353 -3.19 16.48 14.87
CA SER A 353 -4.62 16.52 14.53
C SER A 353 -5.20 17.96 14.58
N ASN A 354 -5.83 18.36 15.68
CA ASN A 354 -6.39 19.71 15.86
C ASN A 354 -5.85 20.43 17.11
N LEU A 355 -4.81 19.87 17.72
CA LEU A 355 -4.19 20.38 18.93
C LEU A 355 -2.92 21.15 18.57
N MET A 356 -2.92 22.46 18.84
CA MET A 356 -1.73 23.29 18.73
C MET A 356 -0.93 23.23 20.02
N LEU A 357 0.30 22.75 19.93
CA LEU A 357 1.19 22.56 21.07
C LEU A 357 2.40 23.50 20.97
N VAL A 358 2.66 24.23 22.04
CA VAL A 358 3.81 25.12 22.19
C VAL A 358 4.70 24.61 23.31
N PHE A 359 5.93 24.22 22.95
CA PHE A 359 6.90 23.61 23.84
C PHE A 359 8.04 24.58 24.14
N GLY A 360 8.35 24.71 25.43
CA GLY A 360 9.53 25.38 25.95
C GLY A 360 9.76 26.78 25.39
N GLY A 361 11.03 27.07 25.11
CA GLY A 361 11.49 28.36 24.62
C GLY A 361 12.14 29.21 25.72
N PHE A 362 12.39 30.47 25.40
CA PHE A 362 13.05 31.43 26.26
C PHE A 362 12.06 32.51 26.70
N GLN A 363 11.80 32.59 28.00
CA GLN A 363 10.97 33.62 28.60
C GLN A 363 11.84 34.83 28.98
N THR A 364 11.59 35.51 30.10
CA THR A 364 12.29 36.77 30.45
C THR A 364 13.81 36.58 30.51
N ASN A 365 14.29 35.65 31.34
CA ASN A 365 15.72 35.43 31.59
C ASN A 365 16.13 33.94 31.64
N THR A 366 15.23 33.02 31.31
CA THR A 366 15.51 31.59 31.40
C THR A 366 14.82 30.79 30.31
N TRP A 367 15.41 29.66 29.97
CA TRP A 367 14.76 28.63 29.17
C TRP A 367 13.80 27.85 30.04
N VAL A 368 12.66 27.49 29.46
CA VAL A 368 11.58 26.81 30.17
C VAL A 368 11.24 25.48 29.53
N ALA A 369 10.66 24.59 30.32
CA ALA A 369 10.20 23.27 29.91
C ALA A 369 8.67 23.21 29.74
N ASP A 370 7.98 24.33 29.96
CA ASP A 370 6.53 24.45 29.89
C ASP A 370 5.97 24.00 28.55
N VAL A 371 4.78 23.39 28.62
CA VAL A 371 4.05 22.93 27.44
C VAL A 371 2.63 23.45 27.57
N CYS A 372 2.19 24.20 26.56
CA CYS A 372 0.83 24.67 26.45
C CYS A 372 0.18 24.07 25.22
N GLU A 373 -1.08 23.68 25.37
CA GLU A 373 -1.93 23.12 24.32
C GLU A 373 -3.14 24.01 24.10
N LEU A 374 -3.48 24.25 22.84
CA LEU A 374 -4.68 24.93 22.42
C LEU A 374 -5.48 23.99 21.53
N ASP A 375 -6.69 23.62 21.95
CA ASP A 375 -7.67 23.05 21.03
C ASP A 375 -8.16 24.17 20.11
N LEU A 376 -7.97 24.01 18.80
CA LEU A 376 -8.31 25.03 17.80
C LEU A 376 -9.83 25.26 17.67
N ASN A 377 -10.66 24.32 18.15
CA ASN A 377 -12.12 24.47 18.21
C ASN A 377 -12.54 25.20 19.49
N GLU A 378 -12.07 24.76 20.65
CA GLU A 378 -12.48 25.34 21.95
C GLU A 378 -11.84 26.70 22.22
N ARG A 379 -10.66 26.94 21.64
CA ARG A 379 -9.91 28.20 21.77
C ARG A 379 -9.54 28.55 23.21
N VAL A 380 -9.19 27.55 24.01
CA VAL A 380 -8.68 27.72 25.38
C VAL A 380 -7.32 27.03 25.51
N TRP A 381 -6.40 27.70 26.22
CA TRP A 381 -5.08 27.16 26.51
C TRP A 381 -5.11 26.28 27.76
N HIS A 382 -4.50 25.10 27.68
CA HIS A 382 -4.29 24.18 28.78
C HIS A 382 -2.81 23.91 29.00
N HIS A 383 -2.40 23.81 30.27
CA HIS A 383 -1.06 23.35 30.62
C HIS A 383 -0.98 21.83 30.49
N ARG A 384 0.09 21.35 29.89
CA ARG A 384 0.38 19.91 29.73
C ARG A 384 1.60 19.52 30.56
N ALA A 385 1.92 18.23 30.58
CA ALA A 385 3.10 17.74 31.30
C ALA A 385 4.36 18.44 30.74
N PRO A 386 5.19 19.08 31.61
CA PRO A 386 6.37 19.80 31.15
C PRO A 386 7.38 18.82 30.53
N MET A 387 8.23 19.34 29.63
CA MET A 387 9.33 18.56 29.08
C MET A 387 10.22 18.02 30.21
N PRO A 388 10.81 16.82 30.09
CA PRO A 388 11.68 16.25 31.11
C PRO A 388 12.89 17.16 31.45
N TYR A 389 13.35 17.93 30.46
CA TYR A 389 14.45 18.89 30.59
C TYR A 389 14.19 20.09 29.66
N THR A 390 14.83 21.23 29.95
CA THR A 390 14.85 22.35 29.02
C THR A 390 15.66 21.99 27.76
N CYS A 391 15.18 22.45 26.60
CA CYS A 391 15.87 22.28 25.32
C CYS A 391 16.20 23.65 24.77
N GLU A 392 17.50 23.99 24.71
CA GLU A 392 18.00 25.26 24.19
C GLU A 392 18.43 25.07 22.74
N GLY A 393 17.81 25.82 21.82
CA GLY A 393 18.13 25.75 20.39
C GLY A 393 17.75 24.43 19.71
N GLY A 394 16.77 23.69 20.22
CA GLY A 394 16.28 22.47 19.59
C GLY A 394 15.31 22.72 18.43
N ALA A 395 14.65 21.65 18.00
CA ALA A 395 13.55 21.69 17.05
C ALA A 395 12.43 20.74 17.48
N ALA A 396 11.19 21.08 17.14
CA ALA A 396 10.05 20.18 17.25
C ALA A 396 9.66 19.65 15.87
N VAL A 397 9.32 18.37 15.80
CA VAL A 397 8.73 17.75 14.62
C VAL A 397 7.58 16.83 15.01
N CYS A 398 6.57 16.75 14.16
CA CYS A 398 5.47 15.80 14.31
C CYS A 398 5.73 14.58 13.41
N LEU A 399 5.67 13.39 13.97
CA LEU A 399 5.73 12.13 13.23
C LEU A 399 4.67 11.19 13.81
N ASP A 400 3.77 10.75 12.94
CA ASP A 400 2.53 10.07 13.31
C ASP A 400 1.73 10.92 14.33
N ASP A 401 1.26 10.33 15.43
CA ASP A 401 0.49 11.04 16.48
C ASP A 401 1.36 11.54 17.65
N HIS A 402 2.67 11.69 17.42
CA HIS A 402 3.64 12.09 18.45
C HIS A 402 4.45 13.32 18.04
N VAL A 403 4.84 14.10 19.05
CA VAL A 403 5.76 15.24 18.86
C VAL A 403 7.13 14.86 19.41
N TYR A 404 8.18 15.14 18.65
CA TYR A 404 9.55 14.91 19.06
C TYR A 404 10.27 16.24 19.23
N ILE A 405 10.92 16.42 20.37
CA ILE A 405 11.84 17.54 20.60
C ILE A 405 13.25 17.01 20.49
N VAL A 406 13.99 17.51 19.49
CA VAL A 406 15.29 16.97 19.10
C VAL A 406 16.35 18.06 18.95
N GLY A 407 17.62 17.71 19.20
CA GLY A 407 18.77 18.60 18.99
C GLY A 407 19.06 19.54 20.16
N GLY A 408 19.50 20.76 19.85
CA GLY A 408 19.91 21.76 20.84
C GLY A 408 21.27 21.48 21.49
N GLU A 409 21.69 22.37 22.38
CA GLU A 409 23.01 22.30 23.06
C GLU A 409 23.21 21.00 23.85
N LYS A 410 22.12 20.45 24.42
CA LYS A 410 22.15 19.25 25.27
C LYS A 410 21.84 17.94 24.54
N ARG A 411 21.74 17.98 23.20
CA ARG A 411 21.41 16.81 22.35
C ARG A 411 20.11 16.15 22.80
N THR A 412 19.08 16.96 23.06
CA THR A 412 17.79 16.46 23.52
C THR A 412 17.19 15.52 22.47
N CYS A 413 16.57 14.44 22.91
CA CYS A 413 15.70 13.61 22.08
C CYS A 413 14.63 13.02 23.00
N VAL A 414 13.44 13.60 22.93
CA VAL A 414 12.28 13.19 23.74
C VAL A 414 11.04 13.15 22.87
N GLN A 415 10.17 12.19 23.13
CA GLN A 415 8.89 12.02 22.46
C GLN A 415 7.76 12.38 23.44
N PHE A 416 6.82 13.18 22.98
CA PHE A 416 5.59 13.51 23.67
C PHE A 416 4.43 12.76 23.04
N ASN A 417 3.59 12.15 23.88
CA ASN A 417 2.30 11.61 23.49
C ASN A 417 1.19 12.57 23.94
N PRO A 418 0.58 13.36 23.02
CA PRO A 418 -0.49 14.30 23.37
C PRO A 418 -1.73 13.61 23.96
N SER A 419 -2.10 12.42 23.47
CA SER A 419 -3.28 11.70 23.97
C SER A 419 -3.12 11.23 25.42
N LYS A 420 -1.91 10.83 25.81
CA LYS A 420 -1.61 10.32 27.16
C LYS A 420 -1.02 11.36 28.11
N ASN A 421 -0.62 12.53 27.60
CA ASN A 421 0.13 13.54 28.35
C ASN A 421 1.44 13.02 28.96
N THR A 422 2.15 12.13 28.25
CA THR A 422 3.36 11.46 28.77
C THR A 422 4.58 11.72 27.89
N TRP A 423 5.74 11.71 28.52
CA TRP A 423 7.05 11.85 27.87
C TRP A 423 7.84 10.55 27.88
N THR A 424 8.53 10.28 26.79
CA THR A 424 9.50 9.19 26.66
C THR A 424 10.86 9.77 26.31
N SER A 425 11.90 9.39 27.07
CA SER A 425 13.28 9.75 26.73
C SER A 425 13.84 8.75 25.72
N LEU A 426 14.44 9.26 24.65
CA LEU A 426 14.96 8.46 23.55
C LEU A 426 16.49 8.62 23.45
N ARG A 427 17.12 7.82 22.60
CA ARG A 427 18.55 7.94 22.33
C ARG A 427 18.85 9.33 21.79
N ARG A 428 19.89 9.97 22.33
CA ARG A 428 20.34 11.30 21.91
C ARG A 428 21.16 11.24 20.62
N PRO A 429 21.13 12.29 19.77
CA PRO A 429 22.02 12.40 18.63
C PRO A 429 23.50 12.39 19.04
N GLN A 430 24.38 12.06 18.10
CA GLN A 430 25.81 11.99 18.36
C GLN A 430 26.40 13.38 18.58
N PHE A 431 25.93 14.38 17.82
CA PHE A 431 26.43 15.74 17.81
C PHE A 431 25.41 16.75 18.35
N THR A 432 25.90 17.95 18.72
CA THR A 432 25.12 19.07 19.25
C THR A 432 24.53 19.92 18.14
N HIS A 433 23.23 19.79 17.91
CA HIS A 433 22.52 20.55 16.88
C HIS A 433 21.94 21.86 17.44
N ASP A 434 22.78 22.78 17.92
CA ASP A 434 22.32 24.10 18.43
C ASP A 434 21.74 24.97 17.31
N PHE A 435 20.49 25.40 17.50
CA PHE A 435 19.60 26.01 16.51
C PHE A 435 19.42 25.21 15.21
N GLY A 436 19.71 23.90 15.25
CA GLY A 436 19.58 22.95 14.15
C GLY A 436 18.12 22.71 13.76
N PRO A 437 17.68 23.01 12.52
CA PRO A 437 16.34 22.64 12.08
C PRO A 437 16.22 21.12 11.94
N ALA A 438 15.02 20.63 12.21
CA ALA A 438 14.65 19.23 12.00
C ALA A 438 13.44 19.12 11.08
N LEU A 439 13.35 18.00 10.37
CA LEU A 439 12.18 17.64 9.57
C LEU A 439 11.92 16.13 9.64
N VAL A 440 10.74 15.73 9.20
CA VAL A 440 10.35 14.33 9.07
C VAL A 440 10.35 13.92 7.61
N TRP A 441 11.01 12.81 7.30
CA TRP A 441 11.06 12.24 5.96
C TRP A 441 11.15 10.71 6.00
N ASN A 442 10.29 10.04 5.24
CA ASN A 442 10.22 8.57 5.14
C ASN A 442 10.18 7.86 6.51
N GLN A 443 9.33 8.30 7.44
CA GLN A 443 9.23 7.81 8.82
C GLN A 443 10.51 7.99 9.68
N HIS A 444 11.39 8.90 9.30
CA HIS A 444 12.59 9.24 10.07
C HIS A 444 12.63 10.73 10.38
N ILE A 445 13.29 11.07 11.49
CA ILE A 445 13.56 12.46 11.86
C ILE A 445 14.97 12.80 11.41
N ILE A 446 15.16 13.93 10.73
CA ILE A 446 16.46 14.38 10.26
C ILE A 446 16.77 15.73 10.87
N ILE A 447 17.92 15.87 11.52
CA ILE A 447 18.41 17.14 12.06
C ILE A 447 19.61 17.58 11.23
N PHE A 448 19.63 18.86 10.87
CA PHE A 448 20.62 19.43 9.97
C PHE A 448 21.53 20.41 10.70
N GLY A 449 22.82 20.12 10.70
CA GLY A 449 23.87 21.03 11.15
C GLY A 449 23.62 21.60 12.53
N GLY A 450 24.18 22.77 12.77
CA GLY A 450 24.04 23.52 13.99
C GLY A 450 25.00 24.69 13.93
N LYS A 451 25.03 25.46 15.00
CA LYS A 451 26.03 26.52 15.18
C LYS A 451 27.47 25.98 15.06
N ASP A 452 27.75 24.85 15.69
CA ASP A 452 29.14 24.38 15.81
C ASP A 452 29.58 23.39 14.72
N HIS A 453 28.66 22.85 13.90
CA HIS A 453 28.98 21.82 12.92
C HIS A 453 28.05 21.76 11.71
N ASP A 454 28.45 20.98 10.70
CA ASP A 454 27.75 20.76 9.44
C ASP A 454 27.18 19.33 9.31
N PHE A 455 27.33 18.48 10.33
CA PHE A 455 26.78 17.12 10.34
C PHE A 455 25.26 17.08 10.22
N ILE A 456 24.76 16.11 9.47
CA ILE A 456 23.34 15.80 9.36
C ILE A 456 23.13 14.42 9.97
N GLU A 457 22.18 14.29 10.89
CA GLU A 457 21.87 13.03 11.55
C GLU A 457 20.41 12.62 11.29
N LYS A 458 20.22 11.33 11.03
CA LYS A 458 18.93 10.69 10.78
C LYS A 458 18.59 9.76 11.93
N TYR A 459 17.42 9.93 12.52
CA TYR A 459 16.88 9.12 13.60
C TYR A 459 15.75 8.23 13.11
N SER A 460 15.80 6.96 13.52
CA SER A 460 14.75 5.97 13.34
C SER A 460 14.01 5.76 14.66
N PRO A 461 12.75 6.22 14.78
CA PRO A 461 11.95 5.95 15.97
C PRO A 461 11.64 4.46 16.17
N LEU A 462 11.62 3.67 15.09
CA LEU A 462 11.35 2.22 15.14
C LEU A 462 12.47 1.46 15.86
N THR A 463 13.72 1.90 15.70
CA THR A 463 14.90 1.22 16.26
C THR A 463 15.57 2.01 17.38
N ASP A 464 15.14 3.24 17.66
CA ASP A 464 15.77 4.19 18.59
C ASP A 464 17.29 4.37 18.31
N THR A 465 17.62 4.58 17.04
CA THR A 465 19.01 4.72 16.58
C THR A 465 19.22 5.95 15.71
N TRP A 466 20.39 6.58 15.91
CA TRP A 466 20.89 7.68 15.07
C TRP A 466 21.93 7.18 14.08
N LYS A 467 21.88 7.71 12.86
CA LYS A 467 22.86 7.51 11.80
C LYS A 467 23.30 8.87 11.24
N THR A 468 24.60 9.13 11.26
CA THR A 468 25.17 10.30 10.59
C THR A 468 25.17 10.08 9.07
N LEU A 469 24.70 11.07 8.33
CA LEU A 469 24.69 11.03 6.86
C LEU A 469 26.04 11.50 6.32
N ALA A 470 26.44 10.96 5.16
CA ALA A 470 27.68 11.35 4.50
C ALA A 470 27.64 12.81 3.98
N LEU A 471 26.44 13.27 3.60
CA LEU A 471 26.20 14.66 3.23
C LEU A 471 26.38 15.57 4.44
N LYS A 472 27.12 16.66 4.23
CA LYS A 472 27.29 17.75 5.20
C LYS A 472 26.60 19.01 4.70
N MET A 473 26.19 19.89 5.60
CA MET A 473 25.73 21.24 5.26
C MET A 473 26.80 21.98 4.43
N PRO A 474 26.42 22.85 3.47
CA PRO A 474 27.38 23.50 2.58
C PRO A 474 28.33 24.43 3.33
N LYS A 475 27.90 24.93 4.49
CA LYS A 475 28.69 25.76 5.38
C LYS A 475 28.22 25.52 6.82
N LYS A 476 29.16 25.52 7.77
CA LYS A 476 28.85 25.62 9.21
C LYS A 476 28.06 26.91 9.47
N ASP A 477 27.16 26.88 10.45
CA ASP A 477 26.23 27.98 10.78
C ASP A 477 25.19 28.37 9.70
N LEU A 478 25.16 27.70 8.53
CA LEU A 478 24.18 28.00 7.50
C LEU A 478 22.85 27.30 7.78
N MET A 479 21.98 27.98 8.53
CA MET A 479 20.66 27.47 8.92
C MET A 479 19.56 27.81 7.89
N ARG A 480 19.96 28.21 6.68
CA ARG A 480 19.03 28.58 5.59
C ARG A 480 19.27 27.67 4.40
N PHE A 481 18.35 26.74 4.23
CA PHE A 481 18.36 25.81 3.12
C PHE A 481 16.94 25.34 2.85
N VAL A 482 16.74 24.72 1.69
CA VAL A 482 15.47 24.12 1.30
C VAL A 482 15.73 22.68 0.93
N VAL A 483 14.91 21.79 1.47
CA VAL A 483 14.94 20.37 1.12
C VAL A 483 13.80 20.11 0.16
N ARG A 484 14.13 19.72 -1.07
CA ARG A 484 13.15 19.23 -2.04
C ARG A 484 13.02 17.73 -1.85
N ILE A 485 11.85 17.28 -1.42
CA ILE A 485 11.52 15.86 -1.30
C ILE A 485 10.77 15.46 -2.57
N ASN A 486 11.40 14.68 -3.44
CA ASN A 486 10.72 14.07 -4.58
C ASN A 486 10.02 12.82 -4.06
N CYS A 487 8.72 12.89 -3.79
CA CYS A 487 7.93 11.68 -3.60
C CYS A 487 7.72 11.02 -4.98
N PRO A 488 8.06 9.73 -5.15
CA PRO A 488 7.58 9.00 -6.32
C PRO A 488 6.04 8.97 -6.26
N LEU A 489 5.41 9.42 -7.35
CA LEU A 489 3.96 9.42 -7.55
C LEU A 489 3.40 8.00 -7.62
#